data_AF-A0A2G2AMU1-F1
#
_entry.id   AF-A0A2G2AMU1-F1
#
_cell.length_a   1.000
_cell.length_b   1.000
_cell.length_c   1.000
_cell.angle_alpha   90.00
_cell.angle_beta   90.00
_cell.angle_gamma   90.00
#
_symmetry.space_group_name_H-M   'P 1'
#
loop_
_entity.id
_entity.type
_entity.pdbx_description
1 polymer ?
#
loop_
_entity_poly.entity_id
_entity_poly.type
_entity_poly.pdbx_seq_one_letter_code
_entity_poly.pdbx_strand_id
1 'polypeptide(L)' 'MKKVIISACLLGEFCRYDGGTKKVNAVVEAFKDYEIIPF' A
#
# COMPACT_ATOMS: atom_id res chain seq x y z
N MET A 1 12.43 0.71 -14.77
CA MET A 1 11.78 0.35 -13.49
C MET A 1 10.38 0.93 -13.49
N LYS A 2 9.35 0.15 -13.12
CA LYS A 2 7.96 0.64 -13.09
C LYS A 2 7.63 1.14 -11.67
N LYS A 3 6.82 2.21 -11.59
CA LYS A 3 6.33 2.77 -10.33
C LYS A 3 4.82 2.64 -10.24
N VAL A 4 4.30 2.54 -9.02
CA VAL A 4 2.86 2.49 -8.75
C VAL A 4 2.55 3.27 -7.48
N ILE A 5 1.44 4.02 -7.51
CA ILE A 5 0.91 4.68 -6.31
C ILE A 5 -0.11 3.75 -5.68
N ILE A 6 0.02 3.48 -4.39
CA ILE A 6 -0.89 2.61 -3.65
C ILE A 6 -1.32 3.33 -2.37
N SER A 7 -2.62 3.27 -2.07
CA SER A 7 -3.16 3.83 -0.82
C SER A 7 -2.39 3.27 0.38
N ALA A 8 -1.79 4.14 1.19
CA ALA A 8 -0.91 3.78 2.30
C ALA A 8 -1.57 2.82 3.30
N CYS A 9 -2.88 2.96 3.50
CA CYS A 9 -3.65 2.06 4.37
C CYS A 9 -3.68 0.60 3.88
N LEU A 10 -3.53 0.36 2.57
CA LEU A 10 -3.46 -1.00 1.99
C LEU A 10 -2.10 -1.66 2.21
N LEU A 11 -1.08 -0.86 2.56
CA LEU A 11 0.28 -1.31 2.82
C LEU A 11 0.53 -1.60 4.30
N GLY A 12 -0.37 -1.16 5.18
CA GLY A 12 -0.24 -1.32 6.63
C GLY A 12 -0.05 0.00 7.39
N GLU A 13 -0.02 1.15 6.71
CA GLU A 13 0.12 2.44 7.37
C GLU A 13 -1.15 2.81 8.15
N PHE A 14 -0.97 3.39 9.34
CA PHE A 14 -2.04 3.84 10.23
C PHE A 14 -2.53 5.24 9.83
N CYS A 15 -3.15 5.31 8.65
CA CYS A 15 -3.56 6.56 8.01
C CYS A 15 -5.06 6.62 7.70
N ARG A 16 -5.86 5.63 8.12
CA ARG A 16 -7.31 5.72 8.01
C ARG A 16 -7.85 6.78 8.96
N TYR A 17 -9.07 7.26 8.68
CA TYR A 17 -9.78 8.24 9.52
C TYR A 17 -9.99 7.77 10.97
N ASP A 18 -10.03 6.45 11.21
CA ASP A 18 -10.14 5.81 12.53
C ASP A 18 -8.78 5.56 13.19
N GLY A 19 -7.69 6.08 12.60
CA GLY A 19 -6.32 5.82 13.03
C GLY A 19 -5.86 4.40 12.77
N GLY A 20 -6.66 3.56 12.10
CA GLY A 20 -6.35 2.17 11.79
C GLY A 20 -5.64 1.97 10.44
N THR A 21 -5.52 0.71 10.05
CA THR A 21 -4.97 0.31 8.75
C THR A 21 -5.83 -0.77 8.09
N LYS A 22 -5.53 -1.12 6.83
CA LYS A 22 -6.22 -2.17 6.08
C LYS A 22 -5.25 -2.89 5.15
N LYS A 23 -4.19 -3.49 5.71
CA LYS A 23 -3.20 -4.21 4.90
C LYS A 23 -3.86 -5.27 4.04
N VAL A 24 -3.58 -5.24 2.73
CA VAL A 24 -4.05 -6.25 1.77
C VAL A 24 -2.84 -6.94 1.15
N ASN A 25 -2.49 -8.13 1.63
CA ASN A 25 -1.31 -8.86 1.16
C ASN A 25 -1.34 -9.15 -0.34
N ALA A 26 -2.53 -9.35 -0.93
CA ALA A 26 -2.68 -9.54 -2.37
C ALA A 26 -2.19 -8.32 -3.20
N VAL A 27 -2.32 -7.11 -2.66
CA VAL A 27 -1.82 -5.88 -3.31
C VAL A 27 -0.30 -5.83 -3.23
N VAL A 28 0.28 -6.16 -2.08
CA VAL A 28 1.75 -6.19 -1.90
C VAL A 28 2.38 -7.21 -2.85
N GLU A 29 1.81 -8.41 -2.94
CA GLU A 29 2.33 -9.45 -3.85
C GLU A 29 2.17 -9.11 -5.33
N ALA A 30 1.05 -8.52 -5.73
CA ALA A 30 0.80 -8.15 -7.12
C ALA A 30 1.81 -7.10 -7.64
N PHE A 31 2.38 -6.28 -6.75
CA PHE A 31 3.28 -5.17 -7.09
C PHE A 31 4.68 -5.32 -6.48
N LYS A 32 5.09 -6.52 -6.07
CA LYS A 32 6.39 -6.76 -5.43
C LYS A 32 7.60 -6.35 -6.28
N ASP A 33 7.46 -6.36 -7.60
CA ASP A 33 8.50 -5.99 -8.56
C ASP A 33 8.43 -4.50 -9.00
N TYR A 34 7.51 -3.73 -8.40
CA TYR A 34 7.34 -2.30 -8.67
C TYR A 34 7.92 -1.48 -7.52
N GLU A 35 8.35 -0.26 -7.83
CA GLU A 35 8.58 0.75 -6.81
C GLU A 35 7.23 1.28 -6.34
N ILE A 36 6.85 0.94 -5.11
CA ILE A 36 5.59 1.38 -4.51
C ILE A 36 5.81 2.78 -3.89
N ILE A 37 4.98 3.74 -4.30
CA ILE A 37 4.90 5.08 -3.72
C ILE A 37 3.62 5.13 -2.87
N PRO A 38 3.71 5.11 -1.54
CA PRO A 38 2.54 5.26 -0.68
C PRO A 38 1.93 6.66 -0.82
N PHE A 39 0.60 6.72 -0.84
CA PHE A 39 -0.20 7.95 -0.81
C PHE A 39 -1.36 7.77 0.17
#